data_AF-A0A099GKB1-F1
#
_entry.id   AF-A0A099GKB1-F1
#
_cell.length_a   1.000
_cell.length_b   1.000
_cell.length_c   1.000
_cell.angle_alpha   90.00
_cell.angle_beta   90.00
_cell.angle_gamma   90.00
#
_symmetry.space_group_name_H-M   'P 1'
#
loop_
_entity.id
_entity.type
_entity.pdbx_description
1 polymer ?
#
loop_
_entity_poly.entity_id
_entity_poly.type
_entity_poly.pdbx_seq_one_letter_code
_entity_poly.pdbx_strand_id
1 'polypeptide(L)' 'MTTITTIRIDHAALPDPLNLKGPDAAARMIEAALRDEGIMAEASDVISHIKIELPTGQLAAASTMLASLQLI' A
#
# COMPACT_ATOMS: atom_id res chain seq x y z
N MET A 1 10.42 15.34 -14.13
CA MET A 1 10.29 13.87 -14.19
C MET A 1 10.14 13.38 -12.77
N THR A 2 8.98 12.88 -12.38
CA THR A 2 8.74 12.32 -11.04
C THR A 2 9.14 10.86 -11.03
N THR A 3 10.13 10.50 -10.22
CA THR A 3 10.50 9.10 -10.01
C THR A 3 9.38 8.43 -9.22
N ILE A 4 8.73 7.42 -9.81
CA ILE A 4 7.72 6.61 -9.13
C ILE A 4 8.43 5.41 -8.50
N THR A 5 8.14 5.14 -7.24
CA THR A 5 8.54 3.92 -6.55
C THR A 5 7.34 2.99 -6.45
N THR A 6 7.57 1.70 -6.71
CA THR A 6 6.56 0.65 -6.54
C THR A 6 6.88 -0.16 -5.30
N ILE A 7 5.94 -0.22 -4.36
CA ILE A 7 5.98 -1.11 -3.20
C ILE A 7 5.13 -2.34 -3.51
N ARG A 8 5.61 -3.51 -3.10
CA ARG A 8 4.93 -4.80 -3.30
C ARG A 8 4.64 -5.39 -1.93
N ILE A 9 3.35 -5.52 -1.60
CA ILE A 9 2.91 -6.14 -0.35
C ILE A 9 2.42 -7.55 -0.67
N ASP A 10 3.09 -8.55 -0.13
CA ASP A 10 2.68 -9.95 -0.31
C ASP A 10 1.32 -10.19 0.36
N HIS A 11 0.45 -10.98 -0.27
CA HIS A 11 -0.85 -11.29 0.35
C HIS A 11 -0.69 -12.02 1.69
N ALA A 12 0.39 -12.80 1.84
CA ALA A 12 0.74 -13.45 3.09
C ALA A 12 1.24 -12.48 4.18
N ALA A 13 1.68 -11.27 3.80
CA ALA A 13 2.10 -10.23 4.73
C ALA A 13 0.91 -9.34 5.17
N LEU A 14 -0.29 -9.55 4.64
CA LEU A 14 -1.48 -8.83 5.08
C LEU A 14 -1.88 -9.29 6.49
N PRO A 15 -2.08 -8.38 7.44
CA PRO A 15 -2.59 -8.74 8.76
C PRO A 15 -4.01 -9.31 8.63
N ASP A 16 -4.39 -10.23 9.53
CA ASP A 16 -5.69 -10.90 9.58
C ASP A 16 -6.92 -10.02 9.21
N PRO A 17 -7.10 -8.79 9.74
CA PRO A 17 -8.23 -7.95 9.37
C PRO A 17 -8.27 -7.52 7.90
N LEU A 18 -7.11 -7.38 7.24
CA LEU A 18 -7.01 -7.07 5.81
C LEU A 18 -7.11 -8.33 4.97
N ASN A 19 -6.51 -9.43 5.42
CA ASN A 19 -6.58 -10.73 4.76
C ASN A 19 -8.03 -11.26 4.71
N LEU A 20 -8.82 -11.03 5.77
CA LEU A 20 -10.23 -11.41 5.85
C LEU A 20 -11.14 -10.67 4.85
N LYS A 21 -10.78 -9.46 4.43
CA LYS A 21 -11.55 -8.66 3.45
C LYS A 21 -11.18 -8.99 2.00
N GLY A 22 -10.08 -9.71 1.79
CA GLY A 22 -9.52 -10.02 0.47
C GLY A 22 -8.58 -8.92 -0.05
N PRO A 23 -7.72 -9.27 -1.03
CA PRO A 23 -6.63 -8.40 -1.49
C PRO A 23 -7.11 -7.11 -2.17
N ASP A 24 -8.22 -7.10 -2.92
CA ASP A 24 -8.81 -5.88 -3.51
C ASP A 24 -9.22 -4.87 -2.42
N ALA A 25 -9.92 -5.36 -1.39
CA ALA A 25 -10.35 -4.52 -0.28
C ALA A 25 -9.15 -4.00 0.53
N ALA A 26 -8.12 -4.83 0.72
CA ALA A 26 -6.89 -4.42 1.37
C ALA A 26 -6.17 -3.33 0.55
N ALA A 27 -6.05 -3.47 -0.77
CA ALA A 27 -5.48 -2.45 -1.65
C ALA A 27 -6.24 -1.12 -1.51
N ARG A 28 -7.58 -1.14 -1.58
CA ARG A 28 -8.41 0.07 -1.38
C ARG A 28 -8.20 0.72 -0.01
N MET A 29 -8.10 -0.08 1.05
CA MET A 29 -7.86 0.45 2.40
C MET A 29 -6.50 1.11 2.52
N ILE A 30 -5.46 0.51 1.92
CA ILE A 30 -4.12 1.07 1.90
C ILE A 30 -4.10 2.37 1.08
N GLU A 31 -4.71 2.41 -0.10
CA GLU A 31 -4.84 3.64 -0.89
C GLU A 31 -5.54 4.74 -0.10
N ALA A 32 -6.66 4.42 0.55
CA ALA A 32 -7.42 5.38 1.34
C ALA A 32 -6.60 5.94 2.52
N ALA A 33 -5.86 5.08 3.23
CA ALA A 33 -4.99 5.49 4.33
C ALA A 33 -3.83 6.38 3.86
N LEU A 34 -3.20 6.04 2.73
CA LEU A 34 -2.15 6.86 2.13
C LEU A 34 -2.72 8.21 1.67
N ARG A 35 -3.91 8.22 1.06
CA ARG A 35 -4.58 9.45 0.61
C ARG A 35 -4.99 10.36 1.77
N ASP A 36 -5.37 9.81 2.91
CA ASP A 36 -5.71 10.57 4.13
C ASP A 36 -4.50 11.37 4.64
N GLU A 37 -3.30 10.78 4.58
CA GLU A 37 -2.02 11.46 4.85
C GLU A 37 -1.57 12.42 3.72
N GLY A 38 -2.36 12.56 2.65
CA GLY A 38 -2.01 13.39 1.50
C GLY A 38 -0.97 12.75 0.57
N ILE A 39 -0.74 11.44 0.70
CA ILE A 39 0.16 10.69 -0.16
C ILE A 39 -0.58 10.30 -1.44
N MET A 40 -0.06 10.73 -2.59
CA MET A 40 -0.57 10.33 -3.89
C MET A 40 -0.06 8.93 -4.24
N ALA A 41 -0.69 7.92 -3.66
CA ALA A 41 -0.44 6.52 -3.99
C ALA A 41 -1.64 5.92 -4.74
N GLU A 42 -1.36 5.02 -5.68
CA GLU A 42 -2.33 4.09 -6.27
C GLU A 42 -2.03 2.70 -5.76
N ALA A 43 -3.01 2.04 -5.14
CA ALA A 43 -2.88 0.64 -4.74
C ALA A 43 -3.82 -0.22 -5.59
N SER A 44 -3.28 -1.31 -6.13
CA SER A 44 -4.06 -2.28 -6.92
C SER A 44 -3.64 -3.68 -6.53
N ASP A 45 -4.61 -4.58 -6.37
CA ASP A 45 -4.30 -5.99 -6.23
C ASP A 45 -3.80 -6.55 -7.58
N VAL A 46 -2.78 -7.38 -7.52
CA VAL A 46 -2.37 -8.23 -8.63
C VAL A 46 -2.30 -9.68 -8.16
N ILE A 47 -2.29 -10.62 -9.09
CA ILE A 47 -2.42 -12.06 -8.82
C ILE A 47 -1.45 -12.55 -7.72
N SER A 48 -0.25 -11.97 -7.62
CA SER A 48 0.77 -12.41 -6.67
C SER A 48 0.95 -11.50 -5.43
N HIS A 49 0.52 -10.25 -5.45
CA HIS A 49 0.78 -9.26 -4.38
C HIS A 49 -0.09 -8.03 -4.60
N ILE A 50 -0.17 -7.13 -3.63
CA ILE A 50 -0.72 -5.79 -3.82
C ILE A 50 0.40 -4.88 -4.31
N LYS A 51 0.18 -4.23 -5.45
CA LYS A 51 1.08 -3.25 -6.05
C LYS A 51 0.66 -1.86 -5.59
N ILE A 52 1.58 -1.12 -4.98
CA ILE A 52 1.37 0.28 -4.58
C ILE A 52 2.36 1.14 -5.33
N GLU A 53 1.87 2.11 -6.11
CA GLU A 53 2.67 3.04 -6.89
C GLU A 53 2.55 4.44 -6.32
N LEU A 54 3.69 5.05 -5.98
CA LEU A 54 3.71 6.35 -5.34
C LEU A 54 4.99 7.13 -5.73
N PRO A 55 4.98 8.47 -5.69
CA PRO A 55 6.14 9.28 -6.00
C PRO A 55 7.24 9.09 -4.94
N THR A 56 8.48 8.84 -5.37
CA THR A 56 9.62 8.50 -4.49
C THR A 56 9.86 9.51 -3.36
N GLY A 57 9.51 10.78 -3.58
CA GLY A 57 9.57 11.80 -2.53
C GLY A 57 8.66 11.54 -1.32
N GLN A 58 7.61 10.72 -1.49
CA GLN A 58 6.65 10.35 -0.46
C GLN A 58 6.86 8.90 0.04
N LEU A 59 7.92 8.22 -0.41
CA LEU A 59 8.25 6.85 -0.01
C LEU A 59 8.45 6.72 1.50
N ALA A 60 9.12 7.69 2.13
CA ALA A 60 9.35 7.68 3.58
C ALA A 60 8.03 7.74 4.37
N ALA A 61 7.11 8.61 3.95
CA ALA A 61 5.79 8.74 4.57
C ALA A 61 4.94 7.49 4.34
N ALA A 62 4.91 6.99 3.10
CA ALA A 62 4.19 5.77 2.76
C ALA A 62 4.70 4.55 3.54
N SER A 63 6.02 4.35 3.62
CA SER A 63 6.63 3.28 4.41
C SER A 63 6.29 3.40 5.90
N THR A 64 6.27 4.61 6.46
CA THR A 64 5.87 4.84 7.86
C THR A 64 4.42 4.42 8.08
N MET A 65 3.54 4.71 7.12
CA MET A 65 2.14 4.30 7.18
C MET A 65 1.96 2.80 7.02
N LEU A 66 2.66 2.18 6.08
CA LEU A 66 2.64 0.74 5.88
C LEU A 66 3.16 -0.01 7.12
N ALA A 67 4.23 0.48 7.75
CA ALA A 67 4.76 -0.06 9.00
C ALA A 67 3.75 0.09 10.16
N SER A 68 3.04 1.21 10.23
CA SER A 68 1.98 1.43 11.23
C SER A 68 0.81 0.47 11.04
N LEU A 69 0.55 0.05 9.80
CA LEU A 69 -0.43 -0.97 9.45
C LEU A 69 0.12 -2.41 9.59
N GLN A 70 1.36 -2.59 10.06
CA GLN A 70 2.06 -3.88 10.15
C GLN A 70 2.17 -4.63 8.80
N LEU A 71 2.28 -3.88 7.70
CA LEU A 71 2.39 -4.44 6.35
C LEU A 71 3.85 -4.69 5.93
N ILE A 72 4.82 -4.09 6.63
CA ILE A 72 6.27 -4.23 6.43
C ILE A 72 7.00 -4.27 7.77
#